data_AF-A0A1E7HEN3-F1
#
_entry.id   AF-A0A1E7HEN3-F1
#
_cell.length_a   1.000
_cell.length_b   1.000
_cell.length_c   1.000
_cell.angle_alpha   90.00
_cell.angle_beta   90.00
_cell.angle_gamma   90.00
#
_symmetry.space_group_name_H-M   'P 1'
#
loop_
_entity.id
_entity.type
_entity.pdbx_description
1 polymer ?
#
loop_
_entity_poly.entity_id
_entity_poly.type
_entity_poly.pdbx_seq_one_letter_code
_entity_poly.pdbx_strand_id
1 'polypeptide(L)'
;MPLTRILATLFFGLWLCFPLAAQGADRDSPSVTTDEEIDLRLGFIEERLDAGKRHARYWQNGWTSFYSASALAQTVFWLDADNNDDRIHYVVGAVKATGGLIDMLLRPLPGRYGANEIRALEGPSLDRLGKGEDLLQAAARRAQAKTTWKPHLKVMGVNLLGGAVILAFGDGGDALVSTAIGIAVAEANIWTQPTQPSTDLRDYQGRFVGMQAKNARHWQLLPFPGGAMVRISF
;
A
#
# COMPACT_ATOMS: atom_id res chain seq x y z
N MET A 1 4.04 -30.90 69.35
CA MET A 1 3.21 -29.68 69.36
C MET A 1 1.78 -30.04 68.94
N PRO A 2 0.77 -29.40 69.53
CA PRO A 2 -0.60 -29.93 69.64
C PRO A 2 -1.59 -29.27 68.66
N LEU A 3 -2.84 -29.79 68.65
CA LEU A 3 -4.13 -29.08 68.42
C LEU A 3 -4.28 -28.25 67.11
N THR A 4 -5.35 -28.23 66.31
CA THR A 4 -6.72 -28.75 66.34
C THR A 4 -7.46 -28.17 65.12
N ARG A 5 -8.56 -28.82 64.71
CA ARG A 5 -9.81 -28.23 64.16
C ARG A 5 -9.83 -27.79 62.68
N ILE A 6 -10.77 -28.21 61.79
CA ILE A 6 -12.23 -28.48 61.81
C ILE A 6 -13.03 -27.33 61.15
N LEU A 7 -13.88 -27.74 60.18
CA LEU A 7 -15.16 -27.15 59.70
C LEU A 7 -15.14 -25.71 59.14
N ALA A 8 -15.55 -25.43 57.90
CA ALA A 8 -16.85 -25.59 57.23
C ALA A 8 -17.70 -24.32 57.23
N THR A 9 -18.44 -24.18 56.12
CA THR A 9 -19.75 -23.51 55.99
C THR A 9 -19.75 -21.97 55.92
N LEU A 10 -20.26 -21.39 54.82
CA LEU A 10 -21.66 -20.91 54.73
C LEU A 10 -21.95 -20.11 53.45
N PHE A 11 -23.13 -20.43 52.90
CA PHE A 11 -23.90 -19.72 51.88
C PHE A 11 -24.73 -18.59 52.54
N PHE A 12 -25.39 -17.74 51.71
CA PHE A 12 -26.26 -16.58 52.01
C PHE A 12 -25.55 -15.25 52.30
N GLY A 13 -25.90 -14.09 51.73
CA GLY A 13 -26.99 -13.72 50.81
C GLY A 13 -27.15 -12.18 50.80
N LEU A 14 -27.97 -11.71 49.86
CA LEU A 14 -28.67 -10.41 49.81
C LEU A 14 -27.94 -9.12 49.33
N TRP A 15 -28.34 -8.73 48.13
CA TRP A 15 -28.64 -7.38 47.61
C TRP A 15 -28.46 -6.17 48.56
N LEU A 16 -27.66 -5.19 48.10
CA LEU A 16 -27.81 -3.76 48.43
C LEU A 16 -27.45 -2.90 47.19
N CYS A 17 -28.51 -2.45 46.52
CA CYS A 17 -28.76 -1.16 45.88
C CYS A 17 -27.70 -0.02 45.92
N PHE A 18 -27.49 0.55 44.71
CA PHE A 18 -27.15 1.95 44.34
C PHE A 18 -25.70 2.49 44.50
N PRO A 19 -25.26 3.52 43.71
CA PRO A 19 -25.86 4.14 42.53
C PRO A 19 -25.03 4.00 41.24
N LEU A 20 -25.78 4.13 40.14
CA LEU A 20 -25.37 4.54 38.82
C LEU A 20 -24.68 5.92 38.89
N ALA A 21 -23.34 5.96 38.83
CA ALA A 21 -22.63 7.19 38.50
C ALA A 21 -22.59 7.32 36.97
N ALA A 22 -23.67 7.86 36.42
CA ALA A 22 -23.64 8.50 35.12
C ALA A 22 -22.70 9.71 35.21
N GLN A 23 -21.41 9.49 34.97
CA GLN A 23 -20.52 10.58 34.59
C GLN A 23 -20.84 10.91 33.14
N GLY A 24 -21.83 11.79 32.99
CA GLY A 24 -21.91 12.70 31.86
C GLY A 24 -20.64 13.54 31.88
N ALA A 25 -19.59 13.05 31.25
CA ALA A 25 -18.52 13.90 30.80
C ALA A 25 -19.08 14.66 29.60
N ASP A 26 -19.37 15.94 29.82
CA ASP A 26 -19.49 16.95 28.78
C ASP A 26 -18.51 16.64 27.64
N ARG A 27 -19.06 16.28 26.50
CA ARG A 27 -18.35 16.33 25.22
C ARG A 27 -19.10 17.31 24.33
N ASP A 28 -19.09 18.58 24.73
CA ASP A 28 -19.17 19.71 23.80
C ASP A 28 -17.89 19.78 22.94
N SER A 29 -17.55 18.67 22.30
CA SER A 29 -16.79 18.74 21.07
C SER A 29 -17.83 19.07 20.00
N PRO A 30 -17.70 20.17 19.23
CA PRO A 30 -18.63 20.44 18.15
C PRO A 30 -18.77 19.16 17.31
N SER A 31 -19.99 18.67 17.16
CA SER A 31 -20.29 17.54 16.30
C SER A 31 -20.02 17.98 14.87
N VAL A 32 -18.86 17.61 14.34
CA VAL A 32 -18.50 17.78 12.93
C VAL A 32 -19.64 17.18 12.10
N THR A 33 -20.20 17.98 11.19
CA THR A 33 -21.27 17.50 10.31
C THR A 33 -20.71 16.45 9.35
N THR A 34 -21.55 15.57 8.80
CA THR A 34 -21.08 14.55 7.83
C THR A 34 -20.36 15.18 6.63
N ASP A 35 -20.85 16.33 6.14
CA ASP A 35 -20.24 17.04 5.02
C ASP A 35 -18.87 17.63 5.40
N GLU A 36 -18.76 18.22 6.60
CA GLU A 36 -17.50 18.74 7.13
C GLU A 36 -16.47 17.60 7.36
N GLU A 37 -16.91 16.42 7.80
CA GLU A 37 -16.03 15.25 7.90
C GLU A 37 -15.51 14.82 6.53
N ILE A 38 -16.39 14.75 5.53
CA ILE A 38 -16.01 14.39 4.16
C ILE A 38 -14.95 15.37 3.65
N ASP A 39 -15.16 16.67 3.85
CA ASP A 39 -14.23 17.71 3.42
C ASP A 39 -12.89 17.63 4.17
N LEU A 40 -12.89 17.34 5.47
CA LEU A 40 -11.66 17.14 6.26
C LEU A 40 -10.86 15.92 5.77
N ARG A 41 -11.54 14.80 5.50
CA ARG A 41 -10.90 13.57 5.01
C ARG A 41 -10.36 13.76 3.61
N LEU A 42 -11.16 14.38 2.74
CA LEU A 42 -10.77 14.67 1.36
C LEU A 42 -9.56 15.61 1.34
N GLY A 43 -9.61 16.71 2.09
CA GLY A 43 -8.51 17.66 2.20
C GLY A 43 -7.20 17.02 2.67
N PHE A 44 -7.26 16.14 3.68
CA PHE A 44 -6.09 15.37 4.12
C PHE A 44 -5.51 14.50 2.98
N ILE A 45 -6.37 13.74 2.29
CA ILE A 45 -5.93 12.85 1.22
C ILE A 45 -5.28 13.67 0.10
N GLU A 46 -5.92 14.76 -0.33
CA GLU A 46 -5.42 15.59 -1.40
C GLU A 46 -4.05 16.20 -1.07
N GLU A 47 -3.89 16.72 0.15
CA GLU A 47 -2.65 17.29 0.65
C GLU A 47 -1.50 16.26 0.58
N ARG A 48 -1.72 15.05 1.11
CA ARG A 48 -0.67 14.01 1.16
C ARG A 48 -0.32 13.50 -0.24
N LEU A 49 -1.31 13.32 -1.12
CA LEU A 49 -1.07 12.95 -2.51
C LEU A 49 -0.28 14.03 -3.26
N ASP A 50 -0.63 15.30 -3.07
CA ASP A 50 0.08 16.40 -3.71
C ASP A 50 1.52 16.59 -3.19
N ALA A 51 1.75 16.36 -1.90
CA ALA A 51 3.10 16.36 -1.32
C ALA A 51 3.96 15.23 -1.90
N GLY A 52 3.38 14.04 -2.13
CA GLY A 52 4.06 12.87 -2.67
C GLY A 52 4.34 12.91 -4.18
N LYS A 53 3.55 13.67 -4.96
CA LYS A 53 3.54 13.58 -6.44
C LYS A 53 4.90 13.79 -7.10
N ARG A 54 5.73 14.70 -6.58
CA ARG A 54 7.03 15.02 -7.18
C ARG A 54 7.98 13.82 -7.11
N HIS A 55 8.08 13.19 -5.94
CA HIS A 55 8.92 12.00 -5.75
C HIS A 55 8.43 10.83 -6.59
N ALA A 56 7.10 10.62 -6.64
CA ALA A 56 6.48 9.62 -7.49
C ALA A 56 6.85 9.80 -8.96
N ARG A 57 6.78 11.03 -9.48
CA ARG A 57 7.14 11.35 -10.87
C ARG A 57 8.62 11.18 -11.15
N TYR A 58 9.50 11.64 -10.26
CA TYR A 58 10.93 11.48 -10.47
C TYR A 58 11.35 10.02 -10.48
N TRP A 59 10.83 9.22 -9.56
CA TRP A 59 11.10 7.78 -9.55
C TRP A 59 10.57 7.12 -10.82
N GLN A 60 9.31 7.36 -11.19
CA GLN A 60 8.69 6.78 -12.38
C GLN A 60 9.45 7.16 -13.66
N ASN A 61 9.68 8.45 -13.87
CA ASN A 61 10.32 8.95 -15.09
C ASN A 61 11.79 8.54 -15.13
N GLY A 62 12.50 8.58 -14.01
CA GLY A 62 13.90 8.17 -13.92
C GLY A 62 14.08 6.71 -14.35
N TRP A 63 13.30 5.80 -13.78
CA TRP A 63 13.39 4.38 -14.12
C TRP A 63 12.84 4.05 -15.51
N THR A 64 11.78 4.72 -15.96
CA THR A 64 11.27 4.58 -17.33
C THR A 64 12.35 4.98 -18.35
N SER A 65 12.98 6.14 -18.15
CA SER A 65 14.07 6.62 -19.02
C SER A 65 15.30 5.71 -18.96
N PHE A 66 15.68 5.23 -17.77
CA PHE A 66 16.79 4.30 -17.61
C PHE A 66 16.56 3.01 -18.40
N TYR A 67 15.39 2.37 -18.27
CA TYR A 67 15.08 1.14 -19.00
C TYR A 67 14.96 1.38 -20.50
N SER A 68 14.39 2.51 -20.92
CA SER A 68 14.32 2.88 -22.33
C SER A 68 15.71 3.08 -22.95
N ALA A 69 16.58 3.85 -22.29
CA ALA A 69 17.94 4.08 -22.76
C ALA A 69 18.75 2.77 -22.79
N SER A 70 18.59 1.93 -21.75
CA SER A 70 19.25 0.62 -21.68
C SER A 70 18.79 -0.29 -22.82
N ALA A 71 17.50 -0.36 -23.10
CA ALA A 71 16.99 -1.18 -24.20
C ALA A 71 17.55 -0.75 -25.56
N LEU A 72 17.62 0.56 -25.81
CA LEU A 72 18.21 1.12 -27.03
C LEU A 72 19.71 0.84 -27.13
N ALA A 73 20.47 1.13 -26.07
CA ALA A 73 21.92 0.91 -26.03
C ALA A 73 22.28 -0.56 -26.27
N GLN A 74 21.61 -1.48 -25.55
CA GLN A 74 21.82 -2.91 -25.71
C GLN A 74 21.45 -3.40 -27.12
N THR A 75 20.40 -2.83 -27.73
CA THR A 75 20.04 -3.16 -29.12
C THR A 75 21.10 -2.69 -30.11
N VAL A 76 21.65 -1.49 -29.92
CA VAL A 76 22.75 -0.97 -30.75
C VAL A 76 23.99 -1.86 -30.61
N PHE A 77 24.39 -2.22 -29.39
CA PHE A 77 25.54 -3.10 -29.16
C PHE A 77 25.31 -4.51 -29.71
N TRP A 78 24.09 -5.02 -29.65
CA TRP A 78 23.75 -6.30 -30.28
C TRP A 78 23.92 -6.29 -31.81
N LEU A 79 23.57 -5.18 -32.47
CA LEU A 79 23.72 -5.04 -33.92
C LEU A 79 25.20 -4.91 -34.33
N ASP A 80 25.99 -4.23 -33.50
CA ASP A 80 27.43 -3.99 -33.72
C ASP A 80 28.32 -5.16 -33.27
N ALA A 81 27.77 -6.15 -32.57
CA ALA A 81 28.54 -7.27 -32.03
C ALA A 81 29.14 -8.17 -33.13
N ASP A 82 30.47 -8.30 -33.12
CA ASP A 82 31.25 -9.10 -34.08
C ASP A 82 31.34 -10.59 -33.73
N ASN A 83 31.01 -10.97 -32.49
CA ASN A 83 31.03 -12.36 -32.04
C ASN A 83 29.70 -12.77 -31.41
N ASN A 84 29.50 -14.09 -31.30
CA ASN A 84 28.26 -14.66 -30.79
C ASN A 84 28.06 -14.39 -29.29
N ASP A 85 29.12 -14.40 -28.50
CA ASP A 85 29.03 -14.29 -27.04
C ASP A 85 28.49 -12.90 -26.64
N ASP A 86 29.07 -11.84 -27.21
CA ASP A 86 28.60 -10.45 -27.05
C ASP A 86 27.18 -10.29 -27.58
N ARG A 87 26.89 -10.89 -28.74
CA ARG A 87 25.56 -10.84 -29.34
C ARG A 87 24.51 -11.46 -28.41
N ILE A 88 24.82 -12.58 -27.76
CA ILE A 88 23.92 -13.21 -26.77
C ILE A 88 23.80 -12.35 -25.50
N HIS A 89 24.90 -11.79 -24.99
CA HIS A 89 24.87 -10.88 -23.85
C HIS A 89 23.90 -9.72 -24.11
N TYR A 90 24.11 -8.99 -25.21
CA TYR A 90 23.39 -7.77 -25.50
C TYR A 90 21.92 -8.01 -25.83
N VAL A 91 21.57 -9.09 -26.54
CA VAL A 91 20.16 -9.40 -26.80
C VAL A 91 19.41 -9.76 -25.51
N VAL A 92 20.04 -10.53 -24.60
CA VAL A 92 19.44 -10.84 -23.28
C VAL A 92 19.26 -9.57 -22.47
N GLY A 93 20.26 -8.68 -22.49
CA GLY A 93 20.18 -7.36 -21.86
C GLY A 93 19.04 -6.50 -22.42
N ALA A 94 18.90 -6.44 -23.74
CA ALA A 94 17.85 -5.68 -24.43
C ALA A 94 16.45 -6.20 -24.06
N VAL A 95 16.26 -7.52 -24.03
CA VAL A 95 14.98 -8.16 -23.63
C VAL A 95 14.65 -7.84 -22.16
N LYS A 96 15.61 -7.95 -21.24
CA LYS A 96 15.40 -7.61 -19.82
C LYS A 96 15.04 -6.13 -19.64
N ALA A 97 15.78 -5.23 -20.30
CA ALA A 97 15.53 -3.79 -20.22
C ALA A 97 14.14 -3.42 -20.77
N THR A 98 13.76 -4.02 -21.89
CA THR A 98 12.42 -3.87 -22.48
C THR A 98 11.34 -4.37 -21.53
N GLY A 99 11.55 -5.52 -20.88
CA GLY A 99 10.64 -6.04 -19.86
C GLY A 99 10.49 -5.08 -18.67
N GLY A 100 11.59 -4.47 -18.20
CA GLY A 100 11.57 -3.43 -17.17
C GLY A 100 10.78 -2.18 -17.60
N LEU A 101 10.98 -1.73 -18.85
CA LEU A 101 10.23 -0.62 -19.43
C LEU A 101 8.73 -0.92 -19.50
N ILE A 102 8.35 -2.11 -19.98
CA ILE A 102 6.95 -2.54 -20.05
C ILE A 102 6.33 -2.57 -18.64
N ASP A 103 7.04 -3.08 -17.62
CA ASP A 103 6.54 -3.06 -16.24
C ASP A 103 6.29 -1.63 -15.74
N MET A 104 7.19 -0.68 -16.05
CA MET A 104 7.01 0.74 -15.71
C MET A 104 5.77 1.36 -16.37
N LEU A 105 5.49 1.00 -17.63
CA LEU A 105 4.37 1.55 -18.39
C LEU A 105 3.02 0.95 -17.98
N LEU A 106 2.97 -0.36 -17.74
CA LEU A 106 1.74 -1.07 -17.38
C LEU A 106 1.38 -0.95 -15.90
N ARG A 107 2.36 -0.68 -15.02
CA ARG A 107 2.15 -0.60 -13.56
C ARG A 107 2.69 0.71 -12.99
N PRO A 108 2.16 1.86 -13.45
CA PRO A 108 2.64 3.16 -13.01
C PRO A 108 2.47 3.34 -11.50
N LEU A 109 3.34 4.15 -10.89
CA LEU A 109 3.23 4.43 -9.47
C LEU A 109 1.89 5.15 -9.16
N PRO A 110 1.05 4.62 -8.25
CA PRO A 110 -0.17 5.30 -7.84
C PRO A 110 0.13 6.67 -7.23
N GLY A 111 -0.73 7.65 -7.48
CA GLY A 111 -0.57 9.01 -6.96
C GLY A 111 0.50 9.86 -7.67
N ARG A 112 1.06 9.39 -8.80
CA ARG A 112 2.03 10.19 -9.60
C ARG A 112 1.48 11.53 -10.11
N TYR A 113 0.15 11.68 -10.14
CA TYR A 113 -0.52 12.93 -10.51
C TYR A 113 -1.09 13.70 -9.31
N GLY A 114 -0.74 13.30 -8.08
CA GLY A 114 -1.29 13.88 -6.87
C GLY A 114 -2.81 13.72 -6.79
N ALA A 115 -3.48 14.76 -6.33
CA ALA A 115 -4.94 14.78 -6.17
C ALA A 115 -5.71 15.08 -7.47
N ASN A 116 -5.03 15.24 -8.61
CA ASN A 116 -5.70 15.65 -9.86
C ASN A 116 -6.82 14.68 -10.29
N GLU A 117 -6.64 13.37 -10.09
CA GLU A 117 -7.67 12.36 -10.40
C GLU A 117 -8.92 12.49 -9.53
N ILE A 118 -8.78 13.03 -8.33
CA ILE A 118 -9.87 13.25 -7.37
C ILE A 118 -10.61 14.54 -7.75
N ARG A 119 -9.86 15.62 -8.00
CA ARG A 119 -10.40 16.93 -8.36
C ARG A 119 -11.09 16.94 -9.72
N ALA A 120 -10.65 16.09 -10.64
CA ALA A 120 -11.25 15.97 -11.98
C ALA A 120 -12.59 15.21 -11.98
N LEU A 121 -12.95 14.53 -10.88
CA LEU A 121 -14.25 13.88 -10.78
C LEU A 121 -15.35 14.93 -10.61
N GLU A 122 -16.31 14.93 -11.53
CA GLU A 122 -17.59 15.60 -11.36
C GLU A 122 -18.50 14.72 -10.50
N GLY A 123 -19.11 15.28 -9.45
CA GLY A 123 -20.02 14.52 -8.58
C GLY A 123 -19.95 14.92 -7.11
N PRO A 124 -20.72 14.21 -6.26
CA PRO A 124 -20.75 14.43 -4.82
C PRO A 124 -19.37 14.27 -4.16
N SER A 125 -19.13 14.99 -3.07
CA SER A 125 -17.88 14.88 -2.30
C SER A 125 -17.61 13.46 -1.77
N LEU A 126 -18.67 12.66 -1.57
CA LEU A 126 -18.55 11.25 -1.17
C LEU A 126 -17.87 10.38 -2.23
N ASP A 127 -18.16 10.60 -3.51
CA ASP A 127 -17.55 9.84 -4.61
C ASP A 127 -16.06 10.20 -4.76
N ARG A 128 -15.75 11.50 -4.62
CA ARG A 128 -14.37 12.00 -4.58
C ARG A 128 -13.60 11.41 -3.41
N LEU A 129 -14.22 11.35 -2.22
CA LEU A 129 -13.64 10.74 -1.04
C LEU A 129 -13.33 9.26 -1.28
N GLY A 130 -14.27 8.49 -1.82
CA GLY A 130 -14.06 7.08 -2.17
C GLY A 130 -12.88 6.89 -3.12
N LYS A 131 -12.81 7.67 -4.20
CA LYS A 131 -11.66 7.65 -5.13
C LYS A 131 -10.35 8.00 -4.44
N GLY A 132 -10.36 9.00 -3.56
CA GLY A 132 -9.19 9.42 -2.80
C GLY A 132 -8.66 8.34 -1.87
N GLU A 133 -9.55 7.65 -1.15
CA GLU A 133 -9.21 6.54 -0.28
C GLU A 133 -8.64 5.36 -1.06
N ASP A 134 -9.24 5.01 -2.20
CA ASP A 134 -8.74 3.96 -3.09
C ASP A 134 -7.31 4.27 -3.57
N LEU A 135 -7.06 5.53 -3.97
CA LEU A 135 -5.76 5.96 -4.44
C LEU A 135 -4.72 5.96 -3.32
N LEU A 136 -5.07 6.42 -2.13
CA LEU A 136 -4.23 6.39 -0.93
C LEU A 136 -3.86 4.94 -0.57
N GLN A 137 -4.84 4.03 -0.56
CA GLN A 137 -4.60 2.62 -0.30
C GLN A 137 -3.73 1.96 -1.37
N ALA A 138 -3.97 2.26 -2.65
CA ALA A 138 -3.16 1.73 -3.75
C ALA A 138 -1.70 2.18 -3.65
N ALA A 139 -1.47 3.46 -3.34
CA ALA A 139 -0.13 4.01 -3.14
C ALA A 139 0.58 3.35 -1.93
N ALA A 140 -0.13 3.18 -0.82
CA ALA A 140 0.40 2.49 0.36
C ALA A 140 0.74 1.01 0.08
N ARG A 141 -0.17 0.27 -0.60
CA ARG A 141 0.10 -1.14 -0.99
C ARG A 141 1.35 -1.23 -1.86
N ARG A 142 1.53 -0.31 -2.82
CA ARG A 142 2.73 -0.26 -3.67
C ARG A 142 4.00 0.01 -2.86
N ALA A 143 3.94 0.96 -1.93
CA ALA A 143 5.06 1.29 -1.05
C ALA A 143 5.42 0.14 -0.08
N GLN A 144 4.44 -0.59 0.44
CA GLN A 144 4.65 -1.74 1.32
C GLN A 144 5.15 -2.97 0.56
N ALA A 145 4.74 -3.15 -0.70
CA ALA A 145 5.13 -4.31 -1.49
C ALA A 145 6.66 -4.45 -1.62
N LYS A 146 7.40 -3.33 -1.59
CA LYS A 146 8.86 -3.30 -1.72
C LYS A 146 9.62 -4.01 -0.60
N THR A 147 8.99 -4.26 0.55
CA THR A 147 9.61 -5.01 1.66
C THR A 147 9.11 -6.46 1.72
N THR A 148 8.23 -6.86 0.80
CA THR A 148 7.75 -8.24 0.70
C THR A 148 8.67 -9.05 -0.20
N TRP A 149 8.77 -10.36 0.02
CA TRP A 149 9.68 -11.23 -0.72
C TRP A 149 9.35 -11.35 -2.22
N LYS A 150 8.09 -11.17 -2.62
CA LYS A 150 7.59 -11.42 -3.98
C LYS A 150 8.33 -10.62 -5.06
N PRO A 151 8.46 -9.28 -4.97
CA PRO A 151 9.22 -8.51 -5.96
C PRO A 151 10.70 -8.92 -6.03
N HIS A 152 11.35 -9.19 -4.90
CA HIS A 152 12.75 -9.63 -4.86
C HIS A 152 12.95 -10.98 -5.56
N LEU A 153 12.06 -11.95 -5.28
CA LEU A 153 12.14 -13.26 -5.94
C LEU A 153 11.87 -13.14 -7.46
N LYS A 154 10.94 -12.27 -7.87
CA LYS A 154 10.70 -12.00 -9.29
C LYS A 154 11.98 -11.49 -9.98
N VAL A 155 12.67 -10.51 -9.38
CA VAL A 155 13.88 -9.95 -10.00
C VAL A 155 15.06 -10.92 -9.97
N MET A 156 15.20 -11.71 -8.91
CA MET A 156 16.18 -12.81 -8.87
C MET A 156 15.90 -13.81 -9.99
N GLY A 157 14.66 -14.27 -10.13
CA GLY A 157 14.27 -15.24 -11.15
C GLY A 157 14.55 -14.77 -12.58
N VAL A 158 14.13 -13.54 -12.93
CA VAL A 158 14.38 -12.98 -14.27
C VAL A 158 15.89 -12.87 -14.58
N ASN A 159 16.68 -12.45 -13.59
CA ASN A 159 18.11 -12.28 -13.80
C ASN A 159 18.86 -13.60 -13.89
N LEU A 160 18.53 -14.58 -13.04
CA LEU A 160 19.08 -15.94 -13.10
C LEU A 160 18.71 -16.63 -14.42
N LEU A 161 17.47 -16.50 -14.88
CA LEU A 161 17.06 -17.06 -16.18
C LEU A 161 17.86 -16.45 -17.33
N GLY A 162 18.02 -15.13 -17.36
CA GLY A 162 18.84 -14.50 -18.40
C GLY A 162 20.32 -14.85 -18.28
N GLY A 163 20.86 -14.97 -17.06
CA GLY A 163 22.22 -15.45 -16.83
C GLY A 163 22.43 -16.87 -17.33
N ALA A 164 21.47 -17.76 -17.09
CA ALA A 164 21.50 -19.14 -17.59
C ALA A 164 21.49 -19.21 -19.12
N VAL A 165 20.73 -18.32 -19.78
CA VAL A 165 20.77 -18.20 -21.25
C VAL A 165 22.15 -17.75 -21.74
N ILE A 166 22.75 -16.73 -21.11
CA ILE A 166 24.11 -16.29 -21.48
C ILE A 166 25.13 -17.40 -21.23
N LEU A 167 25.04 -18.10 -20.10
CA LEU A 167 25.95 -19.21 -19.77
C LEU A 167 25.86 -20.36 -20.77
N ALA A 168 24.67 -20.65 -21.31
CA ALA A 168 24.44 -21.76 -22.23
C ALA A 168 24.85 -21.43 -23.68
N PHE A 169 24.79 -20.16 -24.09
CA PHE A 169 24.92 -19.75 -25.49
C PHE A 169 26.01 -18.69 -25.73
N GLY A 170 26.69 -18.21 -24.68
CA GLY A 170 27.76 -17.23 -24.73
C GLY A 170 28.81 -17.49 -23.66
N ASP A 171 29.39 -16.43 -23.09
CA ASP A 171 30.48 -16.53 -22.10
C ASP A 171 30.00 -16.62 -20.63
N GLY A 172 30.70 -17.44 -19.84
CA GLY A 172 30.38 -17.65 -18.43
C GLY A 172 30.70 -16.47 -17.51
N GLY A 173 31.74 -15.69 -17.82
CA GLY A 173 32.06 -14.46 -17.10
C GLY A 173 30.97 -13.41 -17.31
N ASP A 174 30.53 -13.25 -18.54
CA ASP A 174 29.41 -12.39 -18.91
C ASP A 174 28.10 -12.79 -18.26
N ALA A 175 27.82 -14.10 -18.17
CA ALA A 175 26.65 -14.62 -17.46
C ALA A 175 26.63 -14.18 -15.98
N LEU A 176 27.77 -14.28 -15.30
CA LEU A 176 27.91 -13.88 -13.90
C LEU A 176 27.73 -12.36 -13.74
N VAL A 177 28.44 -11.58 -14.55
CA VAL A 177 28.39 -10.11 -14.50
C VAL A 177 26.98 -9.59 -14.81
N SER A 178 26.36 -10.09 -15.89
CA SER A 178 24.99 -9.72 -16.29
C SER A 178 23.97 -10.06 -15.22
N THR A 179 24.11 -11.21 -14.56
CA THR A 179 23.23 -11.61 -13.44
C THR A 179 23.39 -10.68 -12.25
N ALA A 180 24.63 -10.42 -11.83
CA ALA A 180 24.92 -9.59 -10.66
C ALA A 180 24.46 -8.14 -10.86
N ILE A 181 24.81 -7.52 -11.99
CA ILE A 181 24.40 -6.15 -12.33
C ILE A 181 22.88 -6.08 -12.47
N GLY A 182 22.28 -7.05 -13.17
CA GLY A 182 20.83 -7.08 -13.37
C GLY A 182 20.04 -7.19 -12.06
N ILE A 183 20.52 -7.97 -11.09
CA ILE A 183 19.95 -8.02 -9.74
C ILE A 183 20.14 -6.68 -9.03
N ALA A 184 21.36 -6.12 -9.04
CA ALA A 184 21.65 -4.86 -8.37
C ALA A 184 20.77 -3.70 -8.88
N VAL A 185 20.61 -3.59 -10.20
CA VAL A 185 19.75 -2.58 -10.84
C VAL A 185 18.28 -2.78 -10.48
N ALA A 186 17.79 -4.02 -10.50
CA ALA A 186 16.40 -4.31 -10.18
C ALA A 186 16.08 -4.11 -8.69
N GLU A 187 16.99 -4.46 -7.80
CA GLU A 187 16.89 -4.17 -6.36
C GLU A 187 16.93 -2.65 -6.11
N ALA A 188 17.81 -1.91 -6.80
CA ALA A 188 17.81 -0.45 -6.73
C ALA A 188 16.46 0.13 -7.17
N ASN A 189 15.83 -0.42 -8.22
CA ASN A 189 14.48 -0.01 -8.64
C ASN A 189 13.46 -0.23 -7.52
N ILE A 190 13.48 -1.40 -6.86
CA ILE A 190 12.56 -1.73 -5.76
C ILE A 190 12.78 -0.80 -4.56
N TRP A 191 14.02 -0.68 -4.08
CA TRP A 191 14.32 0.01 -2.83
C TRP A 191 14.16 1.53 -2.92
N THR A 192 14.44 2.11 -4.09
CA THR A 192 14.29 3.56 -4.33
C THR A 192 12.82 4.00 -4.46
N GLN A 193 11.85 3.07 -4.48
CA GLN A 193 10.42 3.44 -4.50
C GLN A 193 10.04 4.29 -3.28
N PRO A 194 9.20 5.33 -3.46
CA PRO A 194 8.73 6.17 -2.36
C PRO A 194 8.07 5.36 -1.23
N THR A 195 8.45 5.66 0.01
CA THR A 195 7.91 5.01 1.23
C THR A 195 6.76 5.76 1.87
N GLN A 196 6.72 7.08 1.66
CA GLN A 196 5.79 8.01 2.32
C GLN A 196 4.31 7.56 2.27
N PRO A 197 3.79 6.99 1.17
CA PRO A 197 2.40 6.54 1.11
C PRO A 197 1.99 5.53 2.20
N SER A 198 2.92 4.70 2.66
CA SER A 198 2.66 3.76 3.78
C SER A 198 2.39 4.49 5.10
N THR A 199 3.10 5.60 5.33
CA THR A 199 2.90 6.46 6.50
C THR A 199 1.63 7.28 6.33
N ASP A 200 1.38 7.81 5.14
CA ASP A 200 0.18 8.61 4.84
C ASP A 200 -1.12 7.84 5.12
N LEU A 201 -1.19 6.58 4.70
CA LEU A 201 -2.35 5.73 5.00
C LEU A 201 -2.49 5.46 6.50
N ARG A 202 -1.38 5.27 7.22
CA ARG A 202 -1.41 5.04 8.66
C ARG A 202 -1.87 6.29 9.41
N ASP A 203 -1.38 7.46 9.01
CA ASP A 203 -1.77 8.75 9.58
C ASP A 203 -3.25 9.02 9.31
N TYR A 204 -3.72 8.74 8.10
CA TYR A 204 -5.14 8.83 7.73
C TYR A 204 -6.00 7.94 8.63
N GLN A 205 -5.66 6.65 8.73
CA GLN A 205 -6.37 5.71 9.59
C GLN A 205 -6.35 6.18 11.04
N GLY A 206 -5.19 6.54 11.58
CA GLY A 206 -5.06 7.03 12.95
C GLY A 206 -5.92 8.28 13.24
N ARG A 207 -6.02 9.21 12.28
CA ARG A 207 -6.79 10.45 12.42
C ARG A 207 -8.30 10.26 12.28
N PHE A 208 -8.75 9.34 11.42
CA PHE A 208 -10.15 9.21 11.04
C PHE A 208 -10.86 7.91 11.52
N VAL A 209 -10.15 6.99 12.19
CA VAL A 209 -10.71 5.74 12.78
C VAL A 209 -11.88 6.00 13.77
N GLY A 210 -11.85 7.13 14.49
CA GLY A 210 -12.92 7.50 15.44
C GLY A 210 -14.19 8.09 14.80
N MET A 211 -14.15 8.44 13.52
CA MET A 211 -15.26 9.09 12.81
C MET A 211 -16.15 8.08 12.06
N GLN A 212 -15.57 6.97 11.58
CA GLN A 212 -16.34 5.83 11.05
C GLN A 212 -17.33 5.25 12.07
N ALA A 213 -16.96 5.19 13.35
CA ALA A 213 -17.81 4.65 14.40
C ALA A 213 -18.94 5.61 14.82
N LYS A 214 -18.77 6.93 14.61
CA LYS A 214 -19.79 7.94 14.93
C LYS A 214 -20.86 8.06 13.84
N ASN A 215 -20.51 7.83 12.58
CA ASN A 215 -21.45 7.86 11.45
C ASN A 215 -21.94 6.47 11.00
N ALA A 216 -21.48 5.40 11.64
CA ALA A 216 -22.04 4.07 11.43
C ALA A 216 -23.49 4.09 11.94
N ARG A 217 -24.45 4.13 11.00
CA ARG A 217 -25.88 3.93 11.31
C ARG A 217 -26.00 2.73 12.22
N HIS A 218 -26.33 3.00 13.48
CA HIS A 218 -26.46 1.93 14.45
C HIS A 218 -27.81 1.28 14.17
N TRP A 219 -27.78 0.13 13.50
CA TRP A 219 -28.95 -0.68 13.29
C TRP A 219 -28.98 -1.77 14.36
N GLN A 220 -30.09 -1.84 15.08
CA GLN A 220 -30.34 -2.90 16.06
C GLN A 220 -31.57 -3.68 15.62
N LEU A 221 -31.44 -5.01 15.58
CA LEU A 221 -32.57 -5.91 15.40
C LEU A 221 -33.15 -6.22 16.78
N LEU A 222 -34.41 -5.85 17.00
CA LEU A 222 -35.12 -6.08 18.26
C LEU A 222 -36.26 -7.07 18.03
N PRO A 223 -36.47 -8.06 18.92
CA PRO A 223 -37.64 -8.93 18.84
C PRO A 223 -38.92 -8.12 19.12
N PHE A 224 -39.97 -8.34 18.32
CA PHE A 224 -41.30 -7.74 18.50
C PHE A 224 -42.38 -8.83 18.38
N PRO A 225 -43.50 -8.79 19.12
CA PRO A 225 -44.53 -9.82 18.98
C PRO A 225 -45.02 -9.92 17.52
N GLY A 226 -44.78 -11.07 16.89
CA GLY A 226 -45.11 -11.31 15.47
C GLY A 226 -44.00 -11.01 14.46
N GLY A 227 -42.78 -10.63 14.87
CA GLY A 227 -41.67 -10.43 13.94
C GLY A 227 -40.39 -9.83 14.52
N ALA A 228 -39.61 -9.18 13.66
CA ALA A 228 -38.41 -8.45 14.04
C ALA A 228 -38.55 -6.98 13.62
N MET A 229 -38.09 -6.07 14.47
CA MET A 229 -38.02 -4.64 14.18
C MET A 229 -36.57 -4.24 13.96
N VAL A 230 -36.30 -3.44 12.92
CA VAL A 230 -35.01 -2.78 12.74
C VAL A 230 -35.14 -1.35 13.27
N ARG A 231 -34.39 -1.04 14.32
CA ARG A 231 -34.24 0.33 14.80
C ARG A 231 -32.99 0.93 14.18
N ILE A 232 -33.14 2.02 13.44
CA ILE A 232 -32.04 2.80 12.91
C ILE A 232 -31.95 4.09 13.74
N SER A 233 -30.80 4.32 14.36
CA SER A 233 -30.49 5.56 15.05
C SER A 233 -29.61 6.43 14.15
N PHE A 234 -29.98 7.70 14.02
CA PHE A 234 -29.22 8.74 13.30
C PHE A 234 -28.55 9.66 14.32
#